data_AF-A0A5A7RL69-F1
#
_entry.id   AF-A0A5A7RL69-F1
#
_cell.length_a   1.000
_cell.length_b   1.000
_cell.length_c   1.000
_cell.angle_alpha   90.00
_cell.angle_beta   90.00
_cell.angle_gamma   90.00
#
_symmetry.space_group_name_H-M   'P 1'
#
loop_
_entity.id
_entity.type
_entity.pdbx_description
1 polymer ?
#
loop_
_entity_poly.entity_id
_entity_poly.type
_entity_poly.pdbx_seq_one_letter_code
_entity_poly.pdbx_strand_id
1 'polypeptide(L)'
;MRKAYVAIAIMVALAPLFAWLAEKVNYSEPLENAAEKSGVEEEKALYSGIFPDYTVPGLNPYISALITGLIGCFIIILASFIISKIKNAH
;
A
#
# COMPACT_ATOMS: atom_id res chain seq x y z
N MET A 1 1.08 -16.09 15.90
CA MET A 1 2.31 -15.56 15.28
C MET A 1 2.58 -16.15 13.90
N ARG A 2 3.00 -17.42 13.76
CA ARG A 2 3.38 -18.00 12.45
C ARG A 2 2.28 -17.92 11.37
N LYS A 3 1.03 -18.20 11.73
CA LYS A 3 -0.13 -18.09 10.82
C LYS A 3 -0.36 -16.66 10.30
N ALA A 4 -0.11 -15.65 11.13
CA ALA A 4 -0.28 -14.25 10.75
C ALA A 4 0.74 -13.81 9.71
N TYR A 5 2.02 -14.18 9.87
CA TYR A 5 3.05 -13.90 8.87
C TYR A 5 2.78 -14.59 7.54
N VAL A 6 2.25 -15.82 7.57
CA VAL A 6 1.82 -16.51 6.34
C VAL A 6 0.67 -15.77 5.67
N ALA A 7 -0.34 -15.31 6.43
CA ALA A 7 -1.44 -14.53 5.88
C ALA A 7 -0.95 -13.20 5.27
N ILE A 8 -0.04 -12.49 5.95
CA ILE A 8 0.58 -11.25 5.42
C ILE A 8 1.32 -11.55 4.12
N ALA A 9 2.14 -12.60 4.08
CA ALA A 9 2.89 -12.97 2.88
C ALA A 9 1.95 -13.30 1.70
N ILE A 10 0.84 -14.01 1.96
CA ILE A 10 -0.18 -14.30 0.96
C ILE A 10 -0.83 -12.99 0.46
N MET A 11 -1.24 -12.10 1.36
CA MET A 11 -1.86 -10.83 0.98
C MET A 11 -0.93 -9.96 0.13
N VAL A 12 0.34 -9.86 0.52
CA VAL A 12 1.34 -9.11 -0.24
C VAL A 12 1.59 -9.75 -1.61
N ALA A 13 1.67 -11.09 -1.69
CA ALA A 13 1.80 -11.80 -2.96
C ALA A 13 0.59 -11.65 -3.88
N LEU A 14 -0.61 -11.44 -3.33
CA LEU A 14 -1.83 -11.17 -4.09
C LEU A 14 -1.96 -9.70 -4.53
N ALA A 15 -1.19 -8.78 -3.96
CA ALA A 15 -1.29 -7.35 -4.30
C ALA A 15 -1.10 -7.05 -5.81
N PRO A 16 -0.11 -7.63 -6.51
CA PRO A 16 0.03 -7.46 -7.96
C PRO A 16 -1.20 -7.96 -8.74
N LEU A 17 -1.79 -9.07 -8.29
CA LEU A 17 -2.99 -9.63 -8.91
C LEU A 17 -4.18 -8.69 -8.73
N PHE A 18 -4.35 -8.11 -7.54
CA PHE A 18 -5.42 -7.14 -7.31
C PHE A 18 -5.22 -5.84 -8.11
N ALA A 19 -3.99 -5.34 -8.22
CA ALA A 19 -3.68 -4.20 -9.06
C ALA A 19 -4.04 -4.46 -10.54
N TRP A 20 -3.69 -5.64 -11.05
CA TRP A 20 -4.06 -6.05 -12.41
C TRP A 20 -5.58 -6.21 -12.59
N LEU A 21 -6.28 -6.80 -11.61
CA LEU A 21 -7.73 -6.96 -11.66
C LEU A 21 -8.45 -5.61 -11.63
N ALA A 22 -7.97 -4.66 -10.82
CA ALA A 22 -8.51 -3.30 -10.74
C ALA A 22 -8.46 -2.60 -12.10
N GLU A 23 -7.31 -2.70 -12.79
CA GLU A 23 -7.15 -2.17 -14.15
C GLU A 23 -8.12 -2.86 -15.13
N LYS A 24 -8.27 -4.19 -15.04
CA LYS A 24 -9.16 -4.97 -15.91
C LYS A 24 -10.63 -4.61 -15.77
N VAL A 25 -11.08 -4.22 -14.58
CA VAL A 25 -12.47 -3.80 -14.35
C VAL A 25 -12.65 -2.29 -14.45
N ASN A 26 -11.61 -1.55 -14.84
CA ASN A 26 -11.61 -0.09 -14.88
C ASN A 26 -12.08 0.50 -13.54
N TYR A 27 -11.53 -0.03 -12.44
CA TYR A 27 -11.84 0.45 -11.11
C TYR A 27 -11.28 1.86 -10.94
N SER A 28 -12.16 2.78 -10.54
CA SER A 28 -11.80 4.11 -10.04
C SER A 28 -12.21 4.22 -8.58
N GLU A 29 -11.45 4.96 -7.79
CA GLU A 29 -11.72 5.06 -6.36
C GLU A 29 -13.06 5.79 -6.10
N PRO A 30 -13.84 5.42 -5.06
CA PRO A 30 -15.08 6.11 -4.76
C PRO A 30 -14.92 7.62 -4.57
N LEU A 31 -13.76 8.05 -4.05
CA LEU A 31 -13.45 9.44 -3.83
C LEU A 31 -13.17 10.18 -5.15
N GLU A 32 -12.42 9.56 -6.06
CA GLU A 32 -12.16 10.07 -7.42
C GLU A 32 -13.47 10.23 -8.20
N ASN A 33 -14.35 9.22 -8.16
CA ASN A 33 -15.69 9.30 -8.75
C ASN A 33 -16.55 10.43 -8.17
N ALA A 34 -16.41 10.71 -6.86
CA ALA A 34 -17.15 11.79 -6.21
C ALA A 34 -16.61 13.17 -6.60
N ALA A 35 -15.28 13.30 -6.75
CA ALA A 35 -14.63 14.52 -7.22
C ALA A 35 -15.05 14.85 -8.66
N GLU A 36 -15.01 13.87 -9.57
CA GLU A 36 -15.44 14.02 -10.96
C GLU A 36 -16.90 14.48 -11.06
N LYS A 37 -17.80 13.84 -10.29
CA LYS A 37 -19.23 14.24 -10.22
C LYS A 37 -19.45 15.64 -9.65
N SER A 38 -18.52 16.12 -8.83
CA SER A 38 -18.59 17.45 -8.22
C SER A 38 -17.94 18.52 -9.10
N GLY A 39 -17.38 18.15 -10.26
CA GLY A 39 -16.65 19.05 -11.15
C GLY A 39 -15.35 19.58 -10.53
N VAL A 40 -14.82 18.90 -9.52
CA VAL A 40 -13.57 19.25 -8.85
C VAL A 40 -12.46 18.44 -9.53
N GLU A 41 -11.51 19.13 -10.15
CA GLU A 41 -10.30 18.48 -10.67
C GLU A 41 -9.41 18.02 -9.51
N GLU A 42 -8.71 16.91 -9.69
CA GLU A 42 -7.70 16.47 -8.73
C GLU A 42 -6.57 17.50 -8.66
N GLU A 43 -6.53 18.27 -7.58
CA GLU A 43 -5.39 19.15 -7.33
C GLU A 43 -4.14 18.31 -7.07
N LYS A 44 -3.02 18.72 -7.70
CA LYS A 44 -1.71 18.16 -7.37
C LYS A 44 -1.48 18.32 -5.87
N ALA A 45 -1.28 17.19 -5.18
CA ALA A 45 -1.00 17.19 -3.77
C ALA A 45 0.17 18.13 -3.44
N LEU A 46 -0.03 19.03 -2.47
CA LEU A 46 1.00 19.96 -1.98
C LEU A 46 2.24 19.23 -1.43
N TYR A 47 2.07 17.97 -1.07
CA TYR A 47 3.11 17.08 -0.60
C TYR A 47 2.96 15.70 -1.23
N SER A 48 4.06 15.15 -1.74
CA SER A 48 4.16 13.77 -2.20
C SER A 48 4.98 12.97 -1.19
N GLY A 49 4.47 11.81 -0.78
CA GLY A 49 5.23 10.84 0.00
C GLY A 49 6.38 10.22 -0.80
N ILE A 50 7.14 9.33 -0.14
CA ILE A 50 8.24 8.57 -0.77
C ILE A 50 7.72 7.62 -1.86
N PHE A 51 6.50 7.11 -1.69
CA PHE A 51 5.78 6.26 -2.64
C PHE A 51 4.41 6.87 -2.96
N PRO A 52 4.34 7.91 -3.81
CA PRO A 52 3.05 8.52 -4.19
C PRO A 52 2.16 7.46 -4.85
N ASP A 53 0.91 7.37 -4.41
CA ASP A 53 -0.07 6.40 -4.90
C ASP A 53 0.45 4.94 -4.91
N TYR A 54 1.31 4.62 -3.93
CA TYR A 54 1.98 3.32 -3.82
C TYR A 54 2.87 2.95 -5.02
N THR A 55 3.26 3.94 -5.82
CA THR A 55 4.16 3.78 -6.98
C THR A 55 5.62 3.87 -6.58
N VAL A 56 6.46 3.12 -7.29
CA VAL A 56 7.92 3.22 -7.20
C VAL A 56 8.42 3.76 -8.54
N PRO A 57 9.11 4.92 -8.56
CA PRO A 57 9.61 5.52 -9.80
C PRO A 57 10.45 4.53 -10.62
N GLY A 58 10.13 4.40 -11.91
CA GLY A 58 10.82 3.50 -12.84
C GLY A 58 10.35 2.03 -12.79
N LEU A 59 9.36 1.69 -11.97
CA LEU A 59 8.76 0.35 -11.93
C LEU A 59 7.30 0.38 -12.39
N ASN A 60 6.82 -0.76 -12.89
CA ASN A 60 5.40 -0.89 -13.26
C ASN A 60 4.50 -0.95 -12.00
N PRO A 61 3.19 -0.71 -12.13
CA PRO A 61 2.26 -0.66 -11.00
C PRO A 61 2.20 -1.98 -10.20
N TYR A 62 2.31 -3.12 -10.86
CA TYR A 62 2.20 -4.44 -10.22
C TYR A 62 3.40 -4.73 -9.30
N ILE A 63 4.62 -4.44 -9.78
CA ILE A 63 5.85 -4.60 -8.99
C ILE A 63 5.89 -3.54 -7.89
N SER A 64 5.43 -2.32 -8.18
CA SER A 64 5.34 -1.25 -7.19
C SER A 64 4.43 -1.65 -6.02
N ALA A 65 3.24 -2.20 -6.28
CA ALA A 65 2.32 -2.70 -5.26
C ALA A 65 2.95 -3.78 -4.37
N LEU A 66 3.74 -4.69 -4.95
CA LEU A 66 4.45 -5.72 -4.18
C LEU A 66 5.49 -5.10 -3.25
N ILE A 67 6.34 -4.22 -3.79
CA ILE A 67 7.46 -3.61 -3.06
C ILE A 67 6.94 -2.71 -1.94
N THR A 68 5.99 -1.82 -2.22
CA THR A 68 5.44 -0.92 -1.22
C THR A 68 4.67 -1.69 -0.14
N GLY A 69 3.97 -2.77 -0.51
CA GLY A 69 3.34 -3.70 0.43
C GLY A 69 4.34 -4.38 1.36
N LEU A 70 5.47 -4.87 0.84
CA LEU A 70 6.57 -5.45 1.64
C LEU A 70 7.18 -4.42 2.60
N ILE A 71 7.47 -3.23 2.10
CA ILE A 71 8.07 -2.14 2.88
C ILE A 71 7.14 -1.73 4.03
N GLY A 72 5.85 -1.51 3.73
CA GLY A 72 4.85 -1.17 4.74
C GLY A 72 4.74 -2.24 5.83
N CYS A 73 4.64 -3.51 5.43
CA CYS A 73 4.60 -4.63 6.38
C CYS A 73 5.87 -4.68 7.24
N PHE A 74 7.05 -4.51 6.63
CA PHE A 74 8.32 -4.51 7.34
C PHE A 74 8.39 -3.37 8.38
N ILE A 75 7.98 -2.16 8.02
CA ILE A 75 7.95 -1.01 8.94
C ILE A 75 7.08 -1.31 10.15
N ILE A 76 5.86 -1.83 9.94
CA ILE A 76 4.94 -2.12 11.05
C ILE A 76 5.46 -3.25 11.94
N ILE A 77 6.02 -4.31 11.36
CA ILE A 77 6.62 -5.42 12.13
C ILE A 77 7.81 -4.92 12.94
N LEU A 78 8.67 -4.10 12.34
CA LEU A 78 9.85 -3.53 13.00
C LEU A 78 9.45 -2.59 14.15
N ALA A 79 8.49 -1.70 13.92
CA ALA A 79 7.97 -0.81 14.95
C ALA A 79 7.38 -1.61 16.13
N SER A 80 6.56 -2.62 15.82
CA SER A 80 5.98 -3.50 16.84
C SER A 80 7.04 -4.27 17.63
N PHE A 81 8.09 -4.73 16.96
CA PHE A 81 9.23 -5.41 17.58
C PHE A 81 10.00 -4.48 18.52
N ILE A 82 10.29 -3.24 18.10
CA ILE A 82 10.97 -2.23 18.92
C ILE A 82 10.15 -1.93 20.18
N ILE A 83 8.84 -1.68 20.02
CA ILE A 83 7.92 -1.41 21.15
C ILE A 83 7.92 -2.59 22.13
N SER A 84 7.81 -3.82 21.62
CA SER A 84 7.82 -5.02 22.45
C SER A 84 9.16 -5.18 23.20
N LYS A 85 10.28 -4.86 22.56
CA LYS A 85 11.60 -4.95 23.18
C LYS A 85 11.78 -3.94 24.32
N ILE A 86 11.30 -2.71 24.13
CA ILE A 86 11.31 -1.67 25.16
C ILE A 86 10.46 -2.09 26.35
N LYS A 87 9.24 -2.61 26.10
CA LYS A 87 8.34 -3.08 27.17
C LYS A 87 8.97 -4.21 28.00
N ASN A 88 9.68 -5.14 27.36
CA ASN A 88 10.26 -6.30 28.05
C ASN A 88 11.60 -5.99 28.76
N ALA A 89 12.14 -4.77 28.60
CA ALA A 89 13.36 -4.32 29.26
C ALA A 89 13.11 -3.60 30.60
N HIS A 90 11.83 -3.33 30.92
CA HIS A 90 11.33 -2.82 32.20
C HIS A 90 10.54 -3.91 32.93
#